data_AF-A0A1Q3ACG2-F1
#
_entry.id   AF-A0A1Q3ACG2-F1
#
_cell.length_a   1.000
_cell.length_b   1.000
_cell.length_c   1.000
_cell.angle_alpha   90.00
_cell.angle_beta   90.00
_cell.angle_gamma   90.00
#
_symmetry.space_group_name_H-M   'P 1'
#
loop_
_entity.id
_entity.type
_entity.pdbx_description
1 polymer ?
#
loop_
_entity_poly.entity_id
_entity_poly.type
_entity_poly.pdbx_seq_one_letter_code
_entity_poly.pdbx_strand_id
1 'polypeptide(L)'
;MDFLPCLDKPAGVEYDLEVEKLIQDVLRDKNDQLHPEVQKLLSKPIIPPRSEPLYEFYRQYDDNQGWKRKRRETENVTLDKWRKRHKGVDLSRYDIETDNLESLEVVDAYLKHQCLALQNMNETMLNQWAINNDYMGRASENLQDRIDHEKRQLENLNKYRESMQRKHSPQLKSIKDSWRQQLIRNVE
;
A
#
# COMPACT_ATOMS: atom_id res chain seq x y z
N MET A 1 22.77 21.42 -15.86
CA MET A 1 22.27 20.91 -14.56
C MET A 1 22.10 22.03 -13.54
N ASP A 2 22.88 23.12 -13.61
CA ASP A 2 22.81 24.18 -12.60
C ASP A 2 21.73 25.22 -12.95
N PHE A 3 20.54 25.05 -12.37
CA PHE A 3 19.52 26.09 -12.21
C PHE A 3 19.62 26.62 -10.77
N LEU A 4 19.55 27.93 -10.57
CA LEU A 4 19.73 28.57 -9.25
C LEU A 4 18.41 29.24 -8.82
N PRO A 5 17.44 28.48 -8.25
CA PRO A 5 16.09 28.98 -7.97
C PRO A 5 16.00 30.26 -7.14
N CYS A 6 16.98 30.56 -6.27
CA CYS A 6 16.94 31.75 -5.42
C CYS A 6 17.57 32.98 -6.08
N LEU A 7 18.32 32.82 -7.19
CA LEU A 7 18.97 33.90 -7.92
C LEU A 7 18.34 34.15 -9.29
N ASP A 8 17.90 33.08 -9.95
CA ASP A 8 17.23 33.16 -11.24
C ASP A 8 15.81 33.66 -11.00
N LYS A 9 15.47 34.80 -11.60
CA LYS A 9 14.10 35.31 -11.56
C LYS A 9 13.23 34.36 -12.37
N PRO A 10 11.99 34.06 -11.94
CA PRO A 10 11.08 33.25 -12.73
C PRO A 10 10.92 33.92 -14.10
N ALA A 11 11.22 33.17 -15.17
CA ALA A 11 11.23 33.68 -16.54
C ALA A 11 9.80 33.95 -17.08
N GLY A 12 8.77 33.70 -16.27
CA GLY A 12 7.37 33.82 -16.66
C GLY A 12 6.85 32.54 -17.30
N VAL A 13 5.52 32.40 -17.31
CA VAL A 13 4.82 31.18 -17.77
C VAL A 13 5.10 30.87 -19.25
N GLU A 14 5.42 31.88 -20.05
CA GLU A 14 5.73 31.72 -21.49
C GLU A 14 6.99 30.89 -21.73
N TYR A 15 8.06 31.11 -20.95
CA TYR A 15 9.28 30.32 -21.04
C TYR A 15 9.07 28.88 -20.56
N ASP A 16 8.23 28.67 -19.54
CA ASP A 16 7.90 27.33 -19.06
C ASP A 16 7.19 26.52 -20.17
N LEU A 17 6.25 27.15 -20.89
CA LEU A 17 5.55 26.54 -22.03
C LEU A 17 6.49 26.22 -23.21
N GLU A 18 7.45 27.09 -23.51
CA GLU A 18 8.44 26.84 -24.56
C GLU A 18 9.38 25.68 -24.19
N VAL A 19 9.82 25.62 -22.92
CA VAL A 19 10.64 24.51 -22.41
C VAL A 19 9.85 23.20 -22.43
N GLU A 20 8.59 23.20 -21.99
CA GLU A 20 7.73 22.02 -22.05
C GLU A 20 7.54 21.51 -23.48
N LYS A 21 7.34 22.42 -24.45
CA LYS A 21 7.23 22.07 -25.86
C LYS A 21 8.52 21.42 -26.38
N LEU A 22 9.68 21.99 -26.05
CA LEU A 22 11.00 21.42 -26.38
C LEU A 22 11.21 20.03 -25.75
N ILE A 23 10.78 19.84 -24.50
CA ILE A 23 10.82 18.53 -23.83
C ILE A 23 9.92 17.53 -24.56
N GLN A 24 8.70 17.92 -24.90
CA GLN A 24 7.76 17.05 -25.62
C GLN A 24 8.28 16.66 -27.00
N ASP A 25 8.89 17.58 -27.74
CA ASP A 25 9.47 17.30 -29.04
C ASP A 25 10.63 16.29 -28.94
N VAL A 26 11.49 16.40 -27.92
CA VAL A 26 12.57 15.43 -27.65
C VAL A 26 12.04 14.08 -27.17
N LEU A 27 10.96 14.06 -26.38
CA LEU A 27 10.33 12.83 -25.90
C LEU A 27 9.64 12.06 -27.03
N ARG A 28 9.06 12.75 -28.02
CA ARG A 28 8.45 12.10 -29.21
C ARG A 28 9.46 11.29 -30.03
N ASP A 29 10.74 11.68 -30.00
CA ASP A 29 11.82 11.00 -30.73
C ASP A 29 12.45 9.82 -29.97
N LYS A 30 12.12 9.62 -28.68
CA LYS A 30 12.65 8.50 -27.87
C LYS A 30 11.53 7.55 -27.48
N ASN A 31 11.71 6.26 -27.79
CA ASN A 31 10.79 5.18 -27.45
C ASN A 31 10.24 5.31 -26.01
N ASP A 32 8.92 5.15 -25.87
CA ASP A 32 8.12 5.13 -24.64
C ASP A 32 8.45 3.97 -23.67
N GLN A 33 9.73 3.59 -23.55
CA GLN A 33 10.16 2.61 -22.58
C GLN A 33 10.26 3.29 -21.21
N LEU A 34 9.39 2.86 -20.31
CA LEU A 34 9.44 3.21 -18.89
C LEU A 34 10.86 2.94 -18.36
N HIS A 35 11.38 3.89 -17.58
CA HIS A 35 12.65 3.73 -16.90
C HIS A 35 12.63 2.43 -16.08
N PRO A 36 13.71 1.61 -16.09
CA PRO A 36 13.72 0.28 -15.48
C PRO A 36 13.38 0.29 -13.98
N GLU A 37 13.68 1.37 -13.26
CA GLU A 37 13.27 1.51 -11.85
C GLU A 37 11.77 1.77 -11.67
N VAL A 38 11.14 2.53 -12.57
CA VAL A 38 9.68 2.72 -12.59
C VAL A 38 9.00 1.40 -12.95
N GLN A 39 9.58 0.64 -13.88
CA GLN A 39 9.11 -0.68 -14.23
C GLN A 39 9.17 -1.66 -13.04
N LYS A 40 10.22 -1.59 -12.20
CA LYS A 40 10.34 -2.37 -10.95
C LYS A 40 9.32 -1.97 -9.89
N LEU A 41 8.96 -0.69 -9.80
CA LEU A 41 7.91 -0.22 -8.88
C LEU A 41 6.51 -0.61 -9.34
N LEU A 42 6.28 -0.63 -10.66
CA LEU A 42 4.99 -1.01 -11.26
C LEU A 42 4.81 -2.52 -11.39
N SER A 43 5.88 -3.32 -11.40
CA SER A 43 5.80 -4.77 -11.23
C SER A 43 5.35 -5.05 -9.80
N LYS A 44 4.03 -5.06 -9.61
CA LYS A 44 3.37 -5.42 -8.36
C LYS A 44 3.99 -6.72 -7.83
N PRO A 45 4.24 -6.85 -6.51
CA PRO A 45 4.52 -8.16 -5.96
C PRO A 45 3.34 -9.05 -6.33
N ILE A 46 3.61 -10.08 -7.13
CA ILE A 46 2.68 -11.18 -7.35
C ILE A 46 2.57 -11.83 -5.98
N ILE A 47 1.64 -11.37 -5.15
CA ILE A 47 1.21 -12.11 -3.98
C ILE A 47 0.55 -13.34 -4.58
N PRO A 48 1.16 -14.54 -4.51
CA PRO A 48 0.45 -15.71 -4.97
C PRO A 48 -0.84 -15.78 -4.17
N PRO A 49 -2.02 -15.89 -4.83
CA PRO A 49 -3.23 -16.14 -4.09
C PRO A 49 -2.96 -17.39 -3.23
N ARG A 50 -3.20 -17.29 -1.92
CA ARG A 50 -3.18 -18.46 -1.03
C ARG A 50 -4.08 -19.50 -1.68
N SER A 51 -3.47 -20.47 -2.34
CA SER A 51 -4.15 -21.49 -3.11
C SER A 51 -4.81 -22.44 -2.13
N GLU A 52 -5.99 -22.08 -1.65
CA GLU A 52 -6.92 -23.05 -1.08
C GLU A 52 -7.54 -23.81 -2.26
N PRO A 53 -7.26 -25.11 -2.43
CA PRO A 53 -7.75 -25.89 -3.57
C PRO A 53 -9.29 -25.93 -3.65
N LEU A 54 -9.96 -25.68 -2.52
CA LEU A 54 -11.41 -25.59 -2.42
C LEU A 54 -11.96 -24.33 -3.11
N TYR A 55 -11.30 -23.19 -2.98
CA TYR A 55 -11.79 -21.92 -3.55
C TYR A 55 -11.72 -21.91 -5.08
N GLU A 56 -10.70 -22.55 -5.66
CA GLU A 56 -10.61 -22.75 -7.12
C GLU A 56 -11.72 -23.64 -7.67
N PHE A 57 -12.15 -24.65 -6.92
CA PHE A 57 -13.26 -25.53 -7.30
C PHE A 57 -14.59 -24.77 -7.36
N TYR A 58 -14.85 -23.84 -6.43
CA TYR A 58 -16.12 -23.08 -6.43
C TYR A 58 -16.14 -21.91 -7.44
N ARG A 59 -14.98 -21.47 -7.94
CA ARG A 59 -14.88 -20.30 -8.84
C ARG A 59 -15.18 -20.63 -10.31
N GLN A 60 -15.02 -21.89 -10.72
CA GLN A 60 -15.04 -22.29 -12.13
C GLN A 60 -16.42 -22.75 -12.64
N TYR A 61 -17.44 -22.86 -11.80
CA TYR A 61 -18.72 -23.46 -12.19
C TYR A 61 -19.87 -22.48 -11.95
N ASP A 62 -20.21 -21.78 -13.03
CA ASP A 62 -21.40 -20.91 -13.22
C ASP A 62 -22.71 -21.68 -12.98
N ASP A 63 -23.88 -21.07 -12.74
CA ASP A 63 -25.08 -21.63 -12.05
C ASP A 63 -26.19 -22.38 -12.86
N ASN A 64 -25.98 -22.75 -14.13
CA ASN A 64 -27.00 -23.34 -15.00
C ASN A 64 -27.12 -24.89 -15.05
N GLN A 65 -27.98 -25.41 -14.16
CA GLN A 65 -28.82 -26.63 -14.27
C GLN A 65 -28.16 -27.96 -14.74
N GLY A 66 -27.81 -28.79 -13.75
CA GLY A 66 -27.48 -30.22 -13.96
C GLY A 66 -26.65 -30.85 -12.85
N TRP A 67 -26.16 -30.07 -11.88
CA TRP A 67 -24.94 -30.44 -11.16
C TRP A 67 -25.11 -30.81 -9.69
N LYS A 68 -26.33 -30.75 -9.15
CA LYS A 68 -26.57 -31.12 -7.74
C LYS A 68 -26.13 -32.56 -7.42
N ARG A 69 -26.18 -33.49 -8.39
CA ARG A 69 -25.68 -34.87 -8.23
C ARG A 69 -24.15 -34.96 -8.32
N LYS A 70 -23.57 -34.39 -9.38
CA LYS A 70 -22.12 -34.44 -9.64
C LYS A 70 -21.32 -33.70 -8.55
N ARG A 71 -21.86 -32.58 -8.04
CA ARG A 71 -21.31 -31.82 -6.91
C ARG A 71 -21.23 -32.65 -5.64
N ARG A 72 -22.32 -33.31 -5.23
CA ARG A 72 -22.34 -34.16 -4.03
C ARG A 72 -21.32 -35.29 -4.14
N GLU A 73 -21.23 -35.94 -5.28
CA GLU A 73 -20.27 -37.04 -5.49
C GLU A 73 -18.82 -36.55 -5.37
N THR A 74 -18.47 -35.44 -6.03
CA THR A 74 -17.11 -34.88 -5.98
C THR A 74 -16.77 -34.27 -4.61
N GLU A 75 -17.74 -33.61 -3.98
CA GLU A 75 -17.61 -33.00 -2.64
C GLU A 75 -17.48 -34.07 -1.57
N ASN A 76 -18.25 -35.16 -1.66
CA ASN A 76 -18.10 -36.29 -0.75
C ASN A 76 -16.73 -36.96 -0.90
N VAL A 77 -16.21 -37.08 -2.12
CA VAL A 77 -14.87 -37.66 -2.35
C VAL A 77 -13.75 -36.77 -1.81
N THR A 78 -13.86 -35.44 -1.96
CA THR A 78 -12.87 -34.51 -1.39
C THR A 78 -12.99 -34.48 0.13
N LEU A 79 -14.20 -34.36 0.68
CA LEU A 79 -14.45 -34.41 2.13
C LEU A 79 -13.99 -35.73 2.75
N ASP A 80 -14.14 -36.87 2.08
CA ASP A 80 -13.63 -38.15 2.57
C ASP A 80 -12.12 -38.22 2.60
N LYS A 81 -11.43 -37.66 1.60
CA LYS A 81 -9.97 -37.53 1.63
C LYS A 81 -9.52 -36.64 2.80
N TRP A 82 -10.24 -35.55 3.06
CA TRP A 82 -9.98 -34.66 4.20
C TRP A 82 -10.27 -35.34 5.54
N ARG A 83 -11.39 -36.07 5.69
CA ARG A 83 -11.73 -36.87 6.88
C ARG A 83 -10.69 -37.95 7.16
N LYS A 84 -10.17 -38.63 6.12
CA LYS A 84 -9.08 -39.60 6.26
C LYS A 84 -7.76 -38.97 6.72
N ARG A 85 -7.49 -37.73 6.30
CA ARG A 85 -6.28 -36.99 6.65
C ARG A 85 -6.34 -36.38 8.05
N HIS A 86 -7.53 -36.01 8.51
CA HIS A 86 -7.79 -35.42 9.82
C HIS A 86 -8.69 -36.34 10.65
N LYS A 87 -8.12 -37.45 11.14
CA LYS A 87 -8.78 -38.33 12.12
C LYS A 87 -8.83 -37.61 13.47
N GLY A 88 -9.98 -37.06 13.83
CA GLY A 88 -10.12 -36.41 15.14
C GLY A 88 -11.51 -35.87 15.44
N VAL A 89 -12.32 -35.56 14.42
CA VAL A 89 -13.67 -35.03 14.63
C VAL A 89 -14.67 -36.04 14.10
N ASP A 90 -15.29 -36.77 15.03
CA ASP A 90 -16.42 -37.64 14.74
C ASP A 90 -17.68 -36.79 14.59
N LEU A 91 -18.06 -36.53 13.34
CA LEU A 91 -19.23 -35.69 13.02
C LEU A 91 -20.56 -36.39 13.29
N SER A 92 -20.56 -37.72 13.52
CA SER A 92 -21.77 -38.48 13.86
C SER A 92 -22.35 -38.08 15.23
N ARG A 93 -21.55 -37.45 16.09
CA ARG A 93 -22.00 -36.89 17.38
C ARG A 93 -22.82 -35.61 17.25
N TYR A 94 -22.86 -35.02 16.05
CA TYR A 94 -23.63 -33.81 15.75
C TYR A 94 -24.80 -34.10 14.81
N ASP A 95 -25.13 -35.39 14.59
CA ASP A 95 -26.33 -35.78 13.86
C ASP A 95 -27.56 -35.42 14.68
N ILE A 96 -28.44 -34.59 14.10
CA ILE A 96 -29.54 -33.91 14.81
C ILE A 96 -30.72 -34.87 15.08
N GLU A 97 -30.67 -36.08 14.53
CA GLU A 97 -31.79 -37.04 14.51
C GLU A 97 -31.84 -38.02 15.70
N THR A 98 -31.04 -37.82 16.75
CA THR A 98 -31.09 -38.70 17.94
C THR A 98 -31.95 -38.10 19.06
N ASP A 99 -33.12 -38.69 19.33
CA ASP A 99 -34.00 -38.46 20.50
C ASP A 99 -33.37 -38.95 21.84
N ASN A 100 -32.08 -38.67 22.04
CA ASN A 100 -31.36 -39.04 23.26
C ASN A 100 -31.30 -37.84 24.21
N LEU A 101 -31.97 -37.93 25.36
CA LEU A 101 -32.04 -36.89 26.39
C LEU A 101 -30.65 -36.33 26.78
N GLU A 102 -29.64 -37.22 26.89
CA GLU A 102 -28.26 -36.85 27.19
C GLU A 102 -27.63 -35.94 26.13
N SER A 103 -27.97 -36.15 24.84
CA SER A 103 -27.49 -35.28 23.76
C SER A 103 -28.11 -33.89 23.84
N LEU A 104 -29.36 -33.81 24.30
CA LEU A 104 -30.08 -32.55 24.49
C LEU A 104 -29.52 -31.75 25.68
N GLU A 105 -29.15 -32.43 26.76
CA GLU A 105 -28.46 -31.81 27.90
C GLU A 105 -27.06 -31.29 27.54
N VAL A 106 -26.32 -32.03 26.72
CA VAL A 106 -25.01 -31.59 26.21
C VAL A 106 -25.17 -30.35 25.31
N VAL A 107 -26.20 -30.32 24.46
CA VAL A 107 -26.50 -29.17 23.61
C VAL A 107 -26.90 -27.95 24.44
N ASP A 108 -27.74 -28.12 25.47
CA ASP A 108 -28.14 -27.03 26.38
C ASP A 108 -26.94 -26.48 27.18
N ALA A 109 -26.09 -27.36 27.70
CA ALA A 109 -24.87 -26.98 28.40
C ALA A 109 -23.90 -26.20 27.48
N TYR A 110 -23.76 -26.64 26.22
CA TYR A 110 -22.95 -25.97 25.23
C TYR A 110 -23.50 -24.58 24.86
N LEU A 111 -24.81 -24.46 24.67
CA LEU A 111 -25.50 -23.18 24.41
C LEU A 111 -25.32 -22.20 25.57
N LYS A 112 -25.52 -22.65 26.81
CA LYS A 112 -25.30 -21.82 28.01
C LYS A 112 -23.86 -21.33 28.12
N HIS A 113 -22.89 -22.21 27.87
CA HIS A 113 -21.49 -21.83 27.83
C HIS A 113 -21.21 -20.77 26.75
N GLN A 114 -21.75 -20.93 25.54
CA GLN A 114 -21.60 -19.93 24.47
C GLN A 114 -22.22 -18.57 24.86
N CYS A 115 -23.42 -18.57 25.45
CA CYS A 115 -24.06 -17.33 25.91
C CYS A 115 -23.23 -16.61 26.99
N LEU A 116 -22.69 -17.35 27.95
CA LEU A 116 -21.82 -16.79 29.00
C LEU A 116 -20.50 -16.26 28.44
N ALA A 117 -19.88 -16.98 27.50
CA ALA A 117 -18.68 -16.53 26.81
C ALA A 117 -18.91 -15.22 26.03
N LEU A 118 -20.05 -15.10 25.35
CA LEU A 118 -20.45 -13.87 24.66
C LEU A 118 -20.76 -12.72 25.62
N GLN A 119 -21.36 -13.00 26.78
CA GLN A 119 -21.58 -11.99 27.81
C GLN A 119 -20.26 -11.45 28.39
N ASN A 120 -19.28 -12.33 28.61
CA ASN A 120 -17.95 -11.95 29.07
C ASN A 120 -17.10 -11.26 27.99
N MET A 121 -17.50 -11.35 26.72
CA MET A 121 -16.79 -10.72 25.60
C MET A 121 -16.83 -9.19 25.69
N ASN A 122 -17.88 -8.61 26.28
CA ASN A 122 -18.05 -7.16 26.37
C ASN A 122 -16.90 -6.47 27.12
N GLU A 123 -16.45 -7.04 28.24
CA GLU A 123 -15.33 -6.48 29.02
C GLU A 123 -14.01 -6.59 28.25
N THR A 124 -13.78 -7.73 27.57
CA THR A 124 -12.58 -7.91 26.75
C THR A 124 -12.56 -6.99 25.52
N MET A 125 -13.73 -6.74 24.92
CA MET A 125 -13.87 -5.89 23.75
C MET A 125 -13.61 -4.42 24.07
N LEU A 126 -14.11 -3.94 25.22
CA LEU A 126 -13.82 -2.58 25.69
C LEU A 126 -12.33 -2.38 25.97
N ASN A 127 -11.68 -3.34 26.63
CA ASN A 127 -10.24 -3.29 26.87
C ASN A 127 -9.43 -3.33 25.57
N GLN A 128 -9.80 -4.19 24.62
CA GLN A 128 -9.16 -4.24 23.31
C GLN A 128 -9.33 -2.93 22.54
N TRP A 129 -10.51 -2.32 22.61
CA TRP A 129 -10.77 -1.06 21.94
C TRP A 129 -9.98 0.10 22.56
N ALA A 130 -9.89 0.17 23.88
CA ALA A 130 -9.05 1.15 24.58
C ALA A 130 -7.57 0.99 24.19
N ILE A 131 -7.05 -0.24 24.20
CA ILE A 131 -5.67 -0.54 23.80
C ILE A 131 -5.42 -0.13 22.34
N ASN A 132 -6.33 -0.48 21.42
CA ASN A 132 -6.19 -0.13 20.01
C ASN A 132 -6.23 1.39 19.79
N ASN A 133 -7.11 2.11 20.51
CA ASN A 133 -7.17 3.56 20.43
C ASN A 133 -5.87 4.21 20.92
N ASP A 134 -5.30 3.72 22.02
CA ASP A 134 -4.01 4.19 22.52
C ASP A 134 -2.88 3.94 21.51
N TYR A 135 -2.87 2.75 20.87
CA TYR A 135 -1.91 2.46 19.81
C TYR A 135 -2.05 3.40 18.61
N MET A 136 -3.28 3.68 18.17
CA MET A 136 -3.54 4.61 17.08
C MET A 136 -3.14 6.04 17.43
N GLY A 137 -3.38 6.48 18.66
CA GLY A 137 -2.95 7.78 19.18
C GLY A 137 -1.43 7.94 19.11
N ARG A 138 -0.68 6.98 19.67
CA ARG A 138 0.80 7.00 19.64
C ARG A 138 1.35 6.90 18.22
N ALA A 139 0.72 6.12 17.35
CA ALA A 139 1.13 6.03 15.94
C ALA A 139 0.94 7.37 15.23
N SER A 140 -0.16 8.07 15.49
CA SER A 140 -0.43 9.41 14.95
C SER A 140 0.59 10.44 15.45
N GLU A 141 0.90 10.44 16.75
CA GLU A 141 1.92 11.33 17.34
C GLU A 141 3.30 11.09 16.71
N ASN A 142 3.74 9.84 16.61
CA ASN A 142 5.02 9.49 15.98
C ASN A 142 5.10 9.93 14.51
N LEU A 143 4.00 9.80 13.76
CA LEU A 143 3.95 10.28 12.37
C LEU A 143 4.03 11.80 12.30
N GLN A 144 3.35 12.50 13.20
CA GLN A 144 3.40 13.95 13.28
C GLN A 144 4.81 14.45 13.62
N ASP A 145 5.46 13.84 14.62
CA ASP A 145 6.85 14.15 14.97
C ASP A 145 7.80 13.96 13.79
N ARG A 146 7.61 12.88 13.02
CA ARG A 146 8.41 12.63 11.82
C ARG A 146 8.15 13.66 10.73
N ILE A 147 6.89 14.04 10.49
CA ILE A 147 6.54 15.10 9.54
C ILE A 147 7.22 16.41 9.94
N ASP A 148 7.19 16.77 11.21
CA ASP A 148 7.77 18.01 11.69
C ASP A 148 9.30 17.99 11.64
N HIS A 149 9.92 16.83 11.87
CA HIS A 149 11.34 16.62 11.65
C HIS A 149 11.74 16.83 10.19
N GLU A 150 11.04 16.18 9.25
CA GLU A 150 11.31 16.29 7.81
C GLU A 150 11.09 17.72 7.29
N LYS A 151 10.05 18.42 7.76
CA LYS A 151 9.82 19.84 7.45
C LYS A 151 11.00 20.70 7.87
N ARG A 152 11.50 20.53 9.10
CA ARG A 152 12.69 21.26 9.59
C ARG A 152 13.93 20.93 8.76
N GLN A 153 14.11 19.68 8.36
CA GLN A 153 15.23 19.30 7.48
C GLN A 153 15.12 20.00 6.11
N LEU A 154 13.95 20.01 5.49
CA LEU A 154 13.71 20.72 4.22
C LEU A 154 13.97 22.21 4.34
N GLU A 155 13.50 22.85 5.41
CA GLU A 155 13.76 24.27 5.68
C GLU A 155 15.26 24.55 5.82
N ASN A 156 15.99 23.70 6.56
CA ASN A 156 17.44 23.85 6.72
C ASN A 156 18.18 23.68 5.39
N LEU A 157 17.78 22.70 4.57
CA LEU A 157 18.35 22.50 3.23
C LEU A 157 18.07 23.71 2.33
N ASN A 158 16.87 24.29 2.39
CA ASN A 158 16.53 25.48 1.62
C ASN A 158 17.37 26.69 2.07
N LYS A 159 17.50 26.92 3.37
CA LYS A 159 18.38 27.97 3.93
C LYS A 159 19.84 27.77 3.52
N TYR A 160 20.31 26.53 3.52
CA TYR A 160 21.66 26.20 3.06
C TYR A 160 21.85 26.50 1.57
N ARG A 161 20.91 26.07 0.71
CA ARG A 161 20.94 26.39 -0.73
C ARG A 161 20.95 27.91 -0.96
N GLU A 162 20.10 28.64 -0.26
CA GLU A 162 20.02 30.11 -0.37
C GLU A 162 21.35 30.77 0.04
N SER A 163 21.95 30.32 1.14
CA SER A 163 23.25 30.82 1.62
C SER A 163 24.36 30.56 0.59
N MET A 164 24.44 29.34 0.04
CA MET A 164 25.41 28.97 -0.98
C MET A 164 25.24 29.81 -2.24
N GLN A 165 24.01 29.94 -2.74
CA GLN A 165 23.73 30.75 -3.92
C GLN A 165 24.11 32.22 -3.69
N ARG A 166 23.74 32.81 -2.55
CA ARG A 166 24.13 34.18 -2.19
C ARG A 166 25.65 34.34 -2.12
N LYS A 167 26.38 33.38 -1.55
CA LYS A 167 27.85 33.40 -1.44
C LYS A 167 28.52 33.41 -2.81
N HIS A 168 28.01 32.66 -3.78
CA HIS A 168 28.58 32.57 -5.13
C HIS A 168 28.03 33.63 -6.10
N SER A 169 26.97 34.34 -5.74
CA SER A 169 26.37 35.39 -6.58
C SER A 169 27.36 36.48 -7.04
N PRO A 170 28.25 37.04 -6.18
CA PRO A 170 29.22 38.05 -6.61
C PRO A 170 30.23 37.50 -7.62
N GLN A 171 30.66 36.24 -7.45
CA GLN A 171 31.58 35.58 -8.38
C GLN A 171 30.93 35.41 -9.76
N LEU A 172 29.68 34.95 -9.80
CA LEU A 172 28.91 34.85 -11.04
C LEU A 172 28.75 36.20 -11.75
N LYS A 173 28.45 37.26 -11.00
CA LYS A 173 28.37 38.63 -11.56
C LYS A 173 29.72 39.09 -12.11
N SER A 174 30.80 38.91 -11.36
CA SER A 174 32.15 39.27 -11.79
C SER A 174 32.57 38.54 -13.08
N ILE A 175 32.28 37.25 -13.18
CA ILE A 175 32.54 36.46 -14.40
C ILE A 175 31.72 37.03 -15.57
N LYS A 176 30.43 37.32 -15.34
CA LYS A 176 29.55 37.88 -16.38
C LYS A 176 30.02 39.25 -16.87
N ASP A 177 30.44 40.12 -15.97
CA ASP A 177 30.91 41.47 -16.33
C ASP A 177 32.28 41.41 -17.01
N SER A 178 33.18 40.52 -16.58
CA SER A 178 34.45 40.26 -17.27
C SER A 178 34.24 39.75 -18.69
N TRP A 179 33.32 38.80 -18.88
CA TRP A 179 32.94 38.30 -20.20
C TRP A 179 32.37 39.40 -21.11
N ARG A 180 31.50 40.27 -20.58
CA ARG A 180 30.95 41.42 -21.31
C ARG A 180 32.05 42.38 -21.76
N GLN A 181 33.01 42.68 -20.88
CA GLN A 181 34.14 43.54 -21.22
C GLN A 181 35.05 42.91 -22.29
N GLN A 182 35.30 41.60 -22.23
CA GLN A 182 36.04 40.89 -23.26
C GLN A 182 35.31 40.92 -24.61
N LEU A 183 33.99 40.75 -24.62
CA LEU A 183 33.19 40.86 -25.84
C LEU A 183 33.28 42.25 -26.46
N ILE A 184 33.17 43.32 -25.67
CA ILE A 184 33.33 44.70 -26.15
C ILE A 184 34.72 44.89 -26.76
N ARG A 185 35.78 44.45 -26.06
CA ARG A 185 37.17 44.54 -26.54
C ARG A 185 37.47 43.75 -27.81
N ASN A 186 36.69 42.70 -28.11
CA ASN A 186 36.87 41.91 -29.33
C ASN A 186 36.11 42.50 -30.52
N VAL A 187 35.18 43.43 -30.28
CA VAL A 187 34.35 44.09 -31.30
C VAL A 187 34.90 45.48 -31.64
N GLU A 188 35.53 46.16 -30.69
CA GLU A 188 36.35 47.37 -30.88
C GLU A 188 37.73 47.06 -31.46
#